data_AF-A0A5J5EXC3-F1
#
_entry.id   AF-A0A5J5EXC3-F1
#
_cell.length_a   1.000
_cell.length_b   1.000
_cell.length_c   1.000
_cell.angle_alpha   90.00
_cell.angle_beta   90.00
_cell.angle_gamma   90.00
#
_symmetry.space_group_name_H-M   'P 1'
#
loop_
_entity.id
_entity.type
_entity.pdbx_description
1 polymer ?
#
loop_
_entity_poly.entity_id
_entity_poly.type
_entity_poly.pdbx_seq_one_letter_code
_entity_poly.pdbx_strand_id
1 'polypeptide(L)'
;MGFRLISISLAFSALAPASVWGHATTTCSALPANPSLPTVSKLPDPSLPVSGPRVSTKSGWQCCQQEISVLLQRYELGTLPPKPPSVTASFSGNKLTINCADSGNYPSCGTTPYPALIAYGGLSVPPPAGVAVIILNNNDIAGQNSASSRGRGKFFTLYGSGHSAGAMAAWAWEFARINTKISMVAGAFDPRIVLTIPQASGSGGAACWRLPNYQQSIGQNVQTASEIVSENVWFSTNSVNTLPFDHHTLAGLISPRGLFVIENTYMEWLGNLSTYGCMKTAHKLWEALGVPDSMGFSQVGNHNHCQFPSFQQGDLNAFVNNFLLGKSTNTNITKTDRTFTFNEGQ
;
A
#
# COMPACT_ATOMS: atom_id res chain seq x y z
N MET A 1 11.74 -44.58 -0.35
CA MET A 1 11.68 -44.70 -1.82
C MET A 1 11.08 -43.41 -2.36
N GLY A 2 11.88 -42.64 -3.10
CA GLY A 2 11.53 -41.28 -3.50
C GLY A 2 10.58 -41.23 -4.70
N PHE A 3 9.84 -40.13 -4.80
CA PHE A 3 9.24 -39.69 -6.06
C PHE A 3 9.47 -38.20 -6.26
N ARG A 4 9.90 -37.89 -7.48
CA ARG A 4 10.27 -36.58 -8.01
C ARG A 4 9.02 -35.70 -8.15
N LEU A 5 9.09 -34.45 -7.69
CA LEU A 5 8.12 -33.41 -8.08
C LEU A 5 8.20 -33.22 -9.59
N ILE A 6 7.16 -33.65 -10.31
CA ILE A 6 6.88 -33.18 -11.65
C ILE A 6 6.17 -31.85 -11.49
N SER A 7 6.87 -30.76 -11.85
CA SER A 7 6.27 -29.46 -12.07
C SER A 7 5.27 -29.59 -13.23
N ILE A 8 3.99 -29.71 -12.90
CA ILE A 8 2.92 -29.60 -13.91
C ILE A 8 2.66 -28.11 -14.10
N SER A 9 3.37 -27.54 -15.06
CA SER A 9 2.90 -26.37 -15.80
C SER A 9 1.63 -26.80 -16.54
N LEU A 10 0.49 -26.18 -16.24
CA LEU A 10 -0.70 -26.29 -17.08
C LEU A 10 -1.13 -24.91 -17.54
N ALA A 11 -1.36 -24.85 -18.84
CA ALA A 11 -1.52 -23.67 -19.66
C ALA A 11 -2.67 -22.78 -19.19
N PHE A 12 -2.36 -21.50 -19.00
CA PHE A 12 -3.35 -20.44 -19.05
C PHE A 12 -4.04 -20.50 -20.43
N SER A 13 -5.34 -20.74 -20.44
CA SER A 13 -6.17 -20.39 -21.60
C SER A 13 -6.15 -18.87 -21.68
N ALA A 14 -5.64 -18.37 -22.81
CA ALA A 14 -5.29 -16.98 -23.05
C ALA A 14 -6.49 -16.03 -22.90
N LEU A 15 -6.67 -15.46 -21.72
CA LEU A 15 -6.94 -14.03 -21.62
C LEU A 15 -5.58 -13.35 -21.70
N ALA A 16 -5.47 -12.33 -22.55
CA ALA A 16 -4.22 -11.61 -22.80
C ALA A 16 -3.46 -11.41 -21.48
N PRO A 17 -2.20 -11.86 -21.37
CA PRO A 17 -1.48 -11.71 -20.14
C PRO A 17 -1.49 -10.21 -19.81
N ALA A 18 -2.08 -9.83 -18.68
CA ALA A 18 -1.55 -8.70 -17.94
C ALA A 18 -0.06 -9.02 -17.88
N SER A 19 0.75 -8.21 -18.57
CA SER A 19 2.19 -8.43 -18.65
C SER A 19 2.71 -8.39 -17.23
N VAL A 20 2.75 -9.55 -16.57
CA VAL A 20 3.55 -9.80 -15.39
C VAL A 20 4.94 -9.63 -15.95
N TRP A 21 5.49 -8.43 -15.77
CA TRP A 21 6.90 -8.20 -16.01
C TRP A 21 7.60 -9.30 -15.24
N GLY A 22 8.18 -10.25 -15.98
CA GLY A 22 9.09 -11.22 -15.39
C GLY A 22 10.08 -10.42 -14.55
N HIS A 23 10.40 -10.91 -13.36
CA HIS A 23 11.45 -10.32 -12.55
C HIS A 23 12.72 -10.43 -13.38
N ALA A 24 13.01 -9.40 -14.18
CA ALA A 24 14.28 -9.26 -14.83
C ALA A 24 15.30 -9.32 -13.70
N THR A 25 16.30 -10.16 -13.87
CA THR A 25 17.47 -10.26 -12.99
C THR A 25 18.30 -8.98 -13.16
N THR A 26 17.72 -7.83 -12.84
CA THR A 26 18.39 -6.55 -12.81
C THR A 26 19.15 -6.49 -11.49
N THR A 27 20.47 -6.57 -11.57
CA THR A 27 21.36 -6.38 -10.44
C THR A 27 21.32 -4.90 -10.08
N CYS A 28 20.49 -4.54 -9.10
CA CYS A 28 20.39 -3.17 -8.61
C CYS A 28 21.55 -2.85 -7.66
N SER A 29 22.03 -1.61 -7.69
CA SER A 29 23.05 -1.14 -6.75
C SER A 29 22.54 -1.26 -5.31
N ALA A 30 23.34 -1.84 -4.43
CA ALA A 30 22.97 -1.95 -3.03
C ALA A 30 23.05 -0.58 -2.35
N LEU A 31 22.00 -0.22 -1.60
CA LEU A 31 22.01 0.97 -0.76
C LEU A 31 22.98 0.75 0.42
N PRO A 32 23.92 1.68 0.68
CA PRO A 32 24.79 1.60 1.86
C PRO A 32 24.00 1.50 3.16
N ALA A 33 24.60 0.96 4.23
CA ALA A 33 23.96 0.89 5.55
C ALA A 33 23.63 2.29 6.11
N ASN A 34 24.53 3.25 5.89
CA ASN A 34 24.39 4.65 6.31
C ASN A 34 24.56 5.57 5.08
N PRO A 35 23.54 5.69 4.22
CA PRO A 35 23.61 6.57 3.06
C PRO A 35 23.61 8.04 3.52
N SER A 36 24.33 8.90 2.81
CA SER A 36 24.20 10.34 3.00
C SER A 36 22.84 10.78 2.44
N LEU A 37 21.97 11.28 3.31
CA LEU A 37 20.63 11.68 2.92
C LEU A 37 20.60 13.16 2.53
N PRO A 38 19.99 13.52 1.38
CA PRO A 38 19.80 14.92 1.03
C PRO A 38 18.79 15.58 1.98
N THR A 39 18.96 16.88 2.22
CA THR A 39 17.87 17.69 2.76
C THR A 39 16.91 18.01 1.62
N VAL A 40 15.68 17.52 1.69
CA VAL A 40 14.68 17.70 0.63
C VAL A 40 13.43 18.33 1.23
N SER A 41 13.25 19.62 0.95
CA SER A 41 12.07 20.39 1.38
C SER A 41 10.84 20.17 0.49
N LYS A 42 11.04 19.66 -0.72
CA LYS A 42 10.01 19.38 -1.73
C LYS A 42 9.71 17.89 -1.86
N LEU A 43 8.69 17.51 -2.64
CA LEU A 43 8.46 16.09 -2.92
C LEU A 43 9.69 15.47 -3.64
N PRO A 44 10.31 14.41 -3.08
CA PRO A 44 11.47 13.76 -3.70
C PRO A 44 11.18 13.23 -5.11
N ASP A 45 12.16 13.32 -6.00
CA ASP A 45 12.04 12.79 -7.35
C ASP A 45 12.21 11.26 -7.34
N PRO A 46 11.17 10.48 -7.70
CA PRO A 46 11.24 9.02 -7.65
C PRO A 46 12.26 8.42 -8.62
N SER A 47 12.62 9.15 -9.68
CA SER A 47 13.60 8.70 -10.67
C SER A 47 15.04 9.06 -10.32
N LEU A 48 15.28 9.70 -9.18
CA LEU A 48 16.63 10.06 -8.70
C LEU A 48 16.95 9.26 -7.42
N PRO A 49 17.44 8.02 -7.53
CA PRO A 49 17.79 7.21 -6.37
C PRO A 49 18.96 7.83 -5.60
N VAL A 50 19.01 7.56 -4.29
CA VAL A 50 20.12 7.93 -3.40
C VAL A 50 21.41 7.21 -3.80
N SER A 51 21.32 6.00 -4.36
CA SER A 51 22.50 5.22 -4.75
C SER A 51 23.19 5.68 -6.03
N GLY A 52 22.65 6.62 -6.80
CA GLY A 52 23.24 6.93 -8.09
C GLY A 52 22.52 7.96 -8.97
N PRO A 53 22.77 7.93 -10.29
CA PRO A 53 22.22 8.91 -11.20
C PRO A 53 20.73 8.68 -11.45
N ARG A 54 20.09 9.69 -12.04
CA ARG A 54 18.71 9.63 -12.50
C ARG A 54 18.49 8.42 -13.43
N VAL A 55 17.40 7.69 -13.20
CA VAL A 55 16.95 6.60 -14.07
C VAL A 55 15.91 7.10 -15.08
N SER A 56 15.94 6.52 -16.28
CA SER A 56 15.00 6.84 -17.37
C SER A 56 14.41 5.59 -18.05
N THR A 57 14.73 4.40 -17.54
CA THR A 57 14.29 3.12 -18.09
C THR A 57 13.39 2.38 -17.11
N LYS A 58 12.52 1.50 -17.62
CA LYS A 58 11.64 0.66 -16.78
C LYS A 58 12.43 -0.27 -15.85
N SER A 59 13.56 -0.80 -16.29
CA SER A 59 14.47 -1.58 -15.45
C SER A 59 15.17 -0.73 -14.39
N GLY A 60 15.55 0.50 -14.72
CA GLY A 60 16.08 1.46 -13.75
C GLY A 60 15.04 1.80 -12.68
N TRP A 61 13.77 1.98 -13.07
CA TRP A 61 12.67 2.18 -12.12
C TRP A 61 12.49 1.00 -11.15
N GLN A 62 12.62 -0.24 -11.62
CA GLN A 62 12.57 -1.41 -10.72
C GLN A 62 13.66 -1.35 -9.63
N CYS A 63 14.84 -0.83 -9.95
CA CYS A 63 15.88 -0.57 -8.95
C CYS A 63 15.53 0.55 -7.98
N CYS A 64 14.94 1.65 -8.48
CA CYS A 64 14.41 2.69 -7.61
C CYS A 64 13.33 2.14 -6.65
N GLN A 65 12.43 1.26 -7.12
CA GLN A 65 11.43 0.64 -6.26
C GLN A 65 12.06 -0.21 -5.14
N GLN A 66 13.10 -0.99 -5.46
CA GLN A 66 13.83 -1.76 -4.44
C GLN A 66 14.51 -0.84 -3.41
N GLU A 67 15.14 0.24 -3.87
CA GLU A 67 15.79 1.19 -2.98
C GLU A 67 14.77 1.93 -2.10
N ILE A 68 13.68 2.44 -2.68
CA ILE A 68 12.58 3.10 -1.96
C ILE A 68 11.98 2.16 -0.91
N SER A 69 11.79 0.87 -1.23
CA SER A 69 11.32 -0.14 -0.29
C SER A 69 12.26 -0.31 0.92
N VAL A 70 13.57 -0.34 0.69
CA VAL A 70 14.57 -0.40 1.78
C VAL A 70 14.56 0.88 2.60
N LEU A 71 14.47 2.04 1.96
CA LEU A 71 14.44 3.35 2.61
C LEU A 71 13.19 3.50 3.51
N LEU A 72 12.01 3.14 3.00
CA LEU A 72 10.75 3.15 3.75
C LEU A 72 10.82 2.24 4.97
N GLN A 73 11.34 1.01 4.83
CA GLN A 73 11.53 0.11 5.98
C GLN A 73 12.53 0.67 6.99
N ARG A 74 13.66 1.21 6.52
CA ARG A 74 14.72 1.69 7.40
C ARG A 74 14.32 2.93 8.19
N TYR A 75 13.61 3.85 7.54
CA TYR A 75 13.37 5.17 8.11
C TYR A 75 11.93 5.38 8.58
N GLU A 76 10.92 4.64 8.13
CA GLU A 76 9.52 4.96 8.45
C GLU A 76 8.70 3.77 9.01
N LEU A 77 8.79 2.60 8.40
CA LEU A 77 7.91 1.47 8.69
C LEU A 77 8.53 0.48 9.69
N GLY A 78 9.86 0.46 9.80
CA GLY A 78 10.62 -0.60 10.45
C GLY A 78 10.85 -1.80 9.52
N THR A 79 11.71 -2.71 9.96
CA THR A 79 12.12 -3.87 9.15
C THR A 79 10.95 -4.82 8.94
N LEU A 80 10.65 -5.18 7.69
CA LEU A 80 9.73 -6.27 7.37
C LEU A 80 10.51 -7.60 7.45
N PRO A 81 10.18 -8.53 8.37
CA PRO A 81 10.87 -9.80 8.42
C PRO A 81 10.64 -10.62 7.13
N PRO A 82 11.55 -11.56 6.79
CA PRO A 82 11.30 -12.48 5.69
C PRO A 82 10.07 -13.36 5.96
N LYS A 83 9.60 -14.03 4.91
CA LYS A 83 8.55 -15.05 5.02
C LYS A 83 8.94 -16.09 6.09
N PRO A 84 8.04 -16.46 7.01
CA PRO A 84 8.33 -17.50 7.98
C PRO A 84 8.61 -18.85 7.27
N PRO A 85 9.40 -19.75 7.90
CA PRO A 85 9.82 -21.01 7.30
C PRO A 85 8.65 -21.91 6.89
N SER A 86 7.51 -21.81 7.57
CA SER A 86 6.28 -22.53 7.25
C SER A 86 5.02 -21.71 7.60
N VAL A 87 3.99 -21.91 6.79
CA VAL A 87 2.66 -21.36 6.98
C VAL A 87 1.66 -22.49 6.74
N THR A 88 0.79 -22.74 7.72
CA THR A 88 -0.31 -23.70 7.59
C THR A 88 -1.63 -22.96 7.69
N ALA A 89 -2.68 -23.51 7.07
CA ALA A 89 -4.01 -22.94 7.13
C ALA A 89 -5.05 -24.04 7.31
N SER A 90 -6.08 -23.77 8.10
CA SER A 90 -7.27 -24.59 8.22
C SER A 90 -8.51 -23.76 7.94
N PHE A 91 -9.49 -24.36 7.29
CA PHE A 91 -10.76 -23.73 6.99
C PHE A 91 -11.89 -24.53 7.64
N SER A 92 -12.73 -23.86 8.44
CA SER A 92 -13.88 -24.48 9.08
C SER A 92 -15.05 -23.50 9.19
N GLY A 93 -16.25 -23.93 8.82
CA GLY A 93 -17.41 -23.06 8.66
C GLY A 93 -17.16 -22.03 7.55
N ASN A 94 -16.95 -20.78 7.95
CA ASN A 94 -16.57 -19.65 7.08
C ASN A 94 -15.29 -18.94 7.58
N LYS A 95 -14.52 -19.60 8.45
CA LYS A 95 -13.33 -19.03 9.07
C LYS A 95 -12.09 -19.71 8.53
N LEU A 96 -11.23 -18.93 7.88
CA LEU A 96 -9.86 -19.30 7.58
C LEU A 96 -8.98 -18.99 8.80
N THR A 97 -8.34 -20.00 9.36
CA THR A 97 -7.36 -19.86 10.44
C THR A 97 -5.98 -20.17 9.88
N ILE A 98 -5.02 -19.25 10.07
CA ILE A 98 -3.67 -19.37 9.55
C ILE A 98 -2.73 -19.45 10.74
N ASN A 99 -1.89 -20.48 10.77
CA ASN A 99 -0.90 -20.70 11.82
C ASN A 99 0.51 -20.62 11.21
N CYS A 100 1.40 -19.86 11.85
CA CYS A 100 2.79 -19.69 11.44
C CYS A 100 3.69 -20.40 12.46
N ALA A 101 4.14 -21.64 12.17
CA ALA A 101 5.10 -22.44 12.95
C ALA A 101 5.59 -23.68 12.15
N ASP A 102 6.76 -24.22 12.51
CA ASP A 102 7.51 -25.31 11.83
C ASP A 102 6.67 -26.58 11.57
N SER A 103 6.58 -27.00 10.29
CA SER A 103 6.08 -28.28 9.72
C SER A 103 4.59 -28.71 9.86
N GLY A 104 3.97 -29.16 8.74
CA GLY A 104 2.80 -30.08 8.70
C GLY A 104 1.66 -29.77 7.70
N ASN A 105 1.28 -30.74 6.84
CA ASN A 105 0.40 -30.69 5.63
C ASN A 105 -1.12 -30.84 5.85
N TYR A 106 -1.98 -30.39 4.90
CA TYR A 106 -3.32 -30.97 4.58
C TYR A 106 -3.84 -30.65 3.14
N PRO A 107 -4.85 -31.40 2.60
CA PRO A 107 -5.20 -31.49 1.17
C PRO A 107 -6.45 -30.69 0.69
N SER A 108 -6.76 -30.89 -0.60
CA SER A 108 -7.67 -30.23 -1.56
C SER A 108 -9.19 -30.36 -1.38
N CYS A 109 -9.94 -29.34 -1.82
CA CYS A 109 -11.03 -29.46 -2.82
C CYS A 109 -11.69 -28.10 -3.19
N GLY A 110 -12.11 -27.97 -4.46
CA GLY A 110 -13.03 -26.95 -4.98
C GLY A 110 -12.48 -26.13 -6.16
N THR A 111 -13.29 -25.92 -7.22
CA THR A 111 -12.89 -25.19 -8.44
C THR A 111 -12.61 -23.72 -8.16
N THR A 112 -11.33 -23.41 -8.27
CA THR A 112 -10.66 -22.13 -8.08
C THR A 112 -10.33 -21.47 -9.43
N PRO A 113 -10.07 -20.14 -9.47
CA PRO A 113 -10.20 -19.14 -8.39
C PRO A 113 -11.28 -18.06 -8.66
N TYR A 114 -12.00 -17.66 -7.60
CA TYR A 114 -12.80 -16.43 -7.56
C TYR A 114 -11.92 -15.25 -7.09
N PRO A 115 -12.12 -14.02 -7.58
CA PRO A 115 -11.43 -12.85 -7.06
C PRO A 115 -11.87 -12.56 -5.62
N ALA A 116 -10.92 -12.11 -4.80
CA ALA A 116 -11.16 -11.80 -3.39
C ALA A 116 -10.64 -10.40 -3.03
N LEU A 117 -11.48 -9.66 -2.32
CA LEU A 117 -11.17 -8.41 -1.64
C LEU A 117 -10.88 -8.73 -0.16
N ILE A 118 -9.76 -8.25 0.35
CA ILE A 118 -9.37 -8.45 1.74
C ILE A 118 -9.55 -7.13 2.49
N ALA A 119 -10.36 -7.14 3.54
CA ALA A 119 -10.78 -6.02 4.37
C ALA A 119 -10.23 -6.18 5.79
N TYR A 120 -9.87 -5.09 6.46
CA TYR A 120 -9.13 -5.14 7.74
C TYR A 120 -9.85 -4.39 8.82
N GLY A 121 -10.11 -5.08 9.92
CA GLY A 121 -11.04 -4.64 10.96
C GLY A 121 -12.51 -4.69 10.48
N GLY A 122 -12.76 -4.32 9.22
CA GLY A 122 -14.05 -4.37 8.54
C GLY A 122 -13.94 -3.84 7.11
N LEU A 123 -15.07 -3.83 6.41
CA LEU A 123 -15.20 -3.28 5.05
C LEU A 123 -16.01 -1.98 5.12
N SER A 124 -15.44 -0.89 4.59
CA SER A 124 -16.08 0.44 4.54
C SER A 124 -16.51 0.88 3.14
N VAL A 125 -16.22 0.06 2.12
CA VAL A 125 -16.78 0.18 0.77
C VAL A 125 -17.86 -0.89 0.55
N PRO A 126 -18.83 -0.69 -0.36
CA PRO A 126 -19.81 -1.72 -0.66
C PRO A 126 -19.15 -3.01 -1.18
N PRO A 127 -19.55 -4.20 -0.70
CA PRO A 127 -18.98 -5.46 -1.17
C PRO A 127 -19.28 -5.63 -2.67
N PRO A 128 -18.26 -5.80 -3.52
CA PRO A 128 -18.51 -5.91 -4.95
C PRO A 128 -19.19 -7.24 -5.30
N ALA A 129 -20.19 -7.18 -6.17
CA ALA A 129 -20.84 -8.38 -6.68
C ALA A 129 -19.83 -9.26 -7.43
N GLY A 130 -19.79 -10.56 -7.12
CA GLY A 130 -18.87 -11.52 -7.74
C GLY A 130 -17.44 -11.51 -7.17
N VAL A 131 -17.19 -10.78 -6.07
CA VAL A 131 -15.89 -10.76 -5.37
C VAL A 131 -16.08 -11.27 -3.94
N ALA A 132 -15.28 -12.25 -3.53
CA ALA A 132 -15.28 -12.74 -2.15
C ALA A 132 -14.72 -11.67 -1.19
N VAL A 133 -15.26 -11.55 0.02
CA VAL A 133 -14.73 -10.62 1.05
C VAL A 133 -14.09 -11.43 2.18
N ILE A 134 -12.81 -11.16 2.45
CA ILE A 134 -12.05 -11.76 3.56
C ILE A 134 -11.82 -10.66 4.60
N ILE A 135 -12.38 -10.79 5.81
CA ILE A 135 -12.16 -9.83 6.90
C ILE A 135 -11.04 -10.33 7.81
N LEU A 136 -10.05 -9.49 8.07
CA LEU A 136 -8.91 -9.79 8.94
C LEU A 136 -8.90 -8.89 10.17
N ASN A 137 -8.71 -9.51 11.34
CA ASN A 137 -8.60 -8.79 12.60
C ASN A 137 -7.15 -8.31 12.82
N ASN A 138 -6.85 -7.10 12.35
CA ASN A 138 -5.52 -6.52 12.48
C ASN A 138 -5.12 -6.20 13.93
N ASN A 139 -6.09 -5.93 14.82
CA ASN A 139 -5.80 -5.62 16.23
C ASN A 139 -5.14 -6.79 16.96
N ASP A 140 -5.45 -8.03 16.58
CA ASP A 140 -4.80 -9.22 17.16
C ASP A 140 -3.35 -9.37 16.71
N ILE A 141 -3.01 -8.90 15.50
CA ILE A 141 -1.68 -9.02 14.89
C ILE A 141 -0.72 -8.01 15.52
N ALA A 142 -1.14 -6.75 15.57
CA ALA A 142 -0.46 -5.67 16.27
C ALA A 142 -1.50 -4.67 16.80
N GLY A 143 -1.39 -4.32 18.08
CA GLY A 143 -2.32 -3.39 18.73
C GLY A 143 -2.17 -1.95 18.21
N GLN A 144 -3.27 -1.20 18.22
CA GLN A 144 -3.33 0.20 17.75
C GLN A 144 -4.27 1.08 18.60
N ASN A 145 -4.37 0.84 19.90
CA ASN A 145 -5.28 1.60 20.76
C ASN A 145 -4.69 2.95 21.20
N SER A 146 -3.36 3.05 21.23
CA SER A 146 -2.57 4.23 21.62
C SER A 146 -1.08 3.92 21.48
N ALA A 147 -0.22 4.90 21.76
CA ALA A 147 1.23 4.72 21.92
C ALA A 147 1.63 3.52 22.82
N SER A 148 0.83 3.18 23.84
CA SER A 148 1.08 2.04 24.74
C SER A 148 0.93 0.65 24.07
N SER A 149 0.43 0.61 22.83
CA SER A 149 0.26 -0.61 22.05
C SER A 149 1.55 -1.08 21.36
N ARG A 150 2.65 -0.32 21.48
CA ARG A 150 3.93 -0.64 20.85
C ARG A 150 4.40 -2.01 21.30
N GLY A 151 4.77 -2.86 20.35
CA GLY A 151 5.32 -4.19 20.67
C GLY A 151 4.28 -5.19 21.19
N ARG A 152 2.97 -4.95 21.01
CA ARG A 152 1.89 -5.85 21.45
C ARG A 152 1.13 -6.45 20.28
N GLY A 153 0.83 -7.75 20.35
CA GLY A 153 0.09 -8.50 19.33
C GLY A 153 0.86 -9.75 18.87
N LYS A 154 0.21 -10.62 18.10
CA LYS A 154 0.78 -11.91 17.65
C LYS A 154 2.12 -11.77 16.92
N PHE A 155 2.28 -10.72 16.10
CA PHE A 155 3.56 -10.41 15.45
C PHE A 155 4.68 -10.25 16.48
N PHE A 156 4.44 -9.47 17.54
CA PHE A 156 5.43 -9.18 18.56
C PHE A 156 5.60 -10.31 19.58
N THR A 157 4.62 -11.21 19.70
CA THR A 157 4.80 -12.50 20.38
C THR A 157 5.81 -13.37 19.63
N LEU A 158 5.83 -13.33 18.29
CA LEU A 158 6.76 -14.09 17.45
C LEU A 158 8.15 -13.46 17.36
N TYR A 159 8.21 -12.14 17.18
CA TYR A 159 9.46 -11.41 16.89
C TYR A 159 10.06 -10.64 18.07
N GLY A 160 9.37 -10.68 19.23
CA GLY A 160 9.75 -9.95 20.43
C GLY A 160 9.14 -8.54 20.49
N SER A 161 8.80 -8.10 21.70
CA SER A 161 8.19 -6.78 21.95
C SER A 161 9.10 -5.60 21.64
N GLY A 162 10.42 -5.82 21.57
CA GLY A 162 11.43 -4.82 21.19
C GLY A 162 11.74 -4.75 19.69
N HIS A 163 11.02 -5.49 18.83
CA HIS A 163 11.24 -5.47 17.38
C HIS A 163 11.01 -4.06 16.78
N SER A 164 11.78 -3.69 15.77
CA SER A 164 11.75 -2.33 15.18
C SER A 164 10.49 -2.03 14.35
N ALA A 165 9.76 -3.05 13.92
CA ALA A 165 8.55 -2.92 13.12
C ALA A 165 7.47 -2.07 13.82
N GLY A 166 6.92 -1.10 13.09
CA GLY A 166 5.66 -0.46 13.44
C GLY A 166 4.47 -1.42 13.30
N ALA A 167 3.31 -1.06 13.85
CA ALA A 167 2.11 -1.87 13.66
C ALA A 167 1.79 -2.03 12.15
N MET A 168 2.08 -1.02 11.32
CA MET A 168 1.91 -1.12 9.86
C MET A 168 2.76 -2.20 9.20
N ALA A 169 4.05 -2.26 9.53
CA ALA A 169 4.93 -3.31 9.04
C ALA A 169 4.54 -4.69 9.61
N ALA A 170 4.15 -4.77 10.88
CA ALA A 170 3.67 -6.00 11.51
C ALA A 170 2.41 -6.56 10.83
N TRP A 171 1.45 -5.68 10.52
CA TRP A 171 0.26 -6.04 9.77
C TRP A 171 0.61 -6.51 8.36
N ALA A 172 1.49 -5.78 7.64
CA ALA A 172 1.97 -6.17 6.32
C ALA A 172 2.68 -7.52 6.31
N TRP A 173 3.36 -7.87 7.40
CA TRP A 173 4.08 -9.12 7.55
C TRP A 173 3.16 -10.32 7.71
N GLU A 174 2.18 -10.27 8.63
CA GLU A 174 1.32 -11.43 8.92
C GLU A 174 0.38 -11.71 7.74
N PHE A 175 -0.15 -10.64 7.15
CA PHE A 175 -0.92 -10.69 5.92
C PHE A 175 -0.61 -9.48 5.09
N ALA A 176 -0.16 -9.71 3.87
CA ALA A 176 -0.35 -8.70 2.86
C ALA A 176 -1.84 -8.39 2.71
N ARG A 177 -2.15 -7.09 2.73
CA ARG A 177 -3.42 -6.33 2.65
C ARG A 177 -3.72 -5.72 4.01
N ILE A 178 -4.32 -4.52 4.11
CA ILE A 178 -4.49 -3.85 5.40
C ILE A 178 -5.63 -2.76 5.43
N ASN A 179 -5.98 -2.11 6.58
CA ASN A 179 -6.98 -1.01 6.81
C ASN A 179 -6.69 0.18 5.89
N THR A 180 -7.49 1.25 5.81
CA THR A 180 -7.36 2.32 4.80
C THR A 180 -5.92 2.83 4.55
N LYS A 181 -5.22 3.37 5.56
CA LYS A 181 -3.78 3.73 5.50
C LYS A 181 -2.90 2.56 5.12
N ILE A 182 -3.26 1.43 5.68
CA ILE A 182 -2.45 0.27 5.66
C ILE A 182 -2.60 -0.52 4.33
N SER A 183 -3.73 -0.41 3.63
CA SER A 183 -3.98 -1.01 2.32
C SER A 183 -2.97 -0.51 1.30
N MET A 184 -2.55 0.76 1.43
CA MET A 184 -1.45 1.38 0.69
C MET A 184 -0.14 0.65 0.96
N VAL A 185 0.25 0.50 2.24
CA VAL A 185 1.47 -0.20 2.65
C VAL A 185 1.46 -1.65 2.15
N ALA A 186 0.36 -2.37 2.30
CA ALA A 186 0.31 -3.73 1.77
C ALA A 186 0.40 -3.81 0.26
N GLY A 187 -0.32 -2.94 -0.45
CA GLY A 187 -0.19 -2.81 -1.90
C GLY A 187 1.27 -2.63 -2.27
N ALA A 188 1.98 -1.75 -1.58
CA ALA A 188 3.39 -1.44 -1.84
C ALA A 188 4.33 -2.65 -1.61
N PHE A 189 4.13 -3.41 -0.53
CA PHE A 189 5.06 -4.47 -0.12
C PHE A 189 4.67 -5.89 -0.56
N ASP A 190 3.47 -6.12 -1.10
CA ASP A 190 3.10 -7.39 -1.71
C ASP A 190 2.79 -7.27 -3.22
N PRO A 191 3.70 -7.77 -4.08
CA PRO A 191 3.51 -7.73 -5.53
C PRO A 191 2.35 -8.61 -6.03
N ARG A 192 1.79 -9.50 -5.19
CA ARG A 192 0.65 -10.37 -5.54
C ARG A 192 -0.70 -9.63 -5.51
N ILE A 193 -0.74 -8.41 -4.95
CA ILE A 193 -1.96 -7.60 -4.91
C ILE A 193 -2.15 -6.91 -6.25
N VAL A 194 -3.18 -7.31 -7.01
CA VAL A 194 -3.47 -6.76 -8.35
C VAL A 194 -4.19 -5.41 -8.32
N LEU A 195 -4.93 -5.12 -7.23
CA LEU A 195 -5.65 -3.86 -7.00
C LEU A 195 -5.57 -3.47 -5.53
N THR A 196 -5.17 -2.23 -5.27
CA THR A 196 -5.09 -1.63 -3.94
C THR A 196 -6.09 -0.47 -3.82
N ILE A 197 -6.90 -0.45 -2.75
CA ILE A 197 -8.00 0.52 -2.55
C ILE A 197 -7.95 1.16 -1.15
N PRO A 198 -7.12 2.20 -0.93
CA PRO A 198 -7.14 2.99 0.30
C PRO A 198 -8.33 3.97 0.28
N GLN A 199 -9.16 3.94 1.33
CA GLN A 199 -10.33 4.83 1.48
C GLN A 199 -10.18 5.77 2.69
N ALA A 200 -10.19 7.09 2.52
CA ALA A 200 -10.09 8.05 3.63
C ALA A 200 -8.87 7.77 4.53
N SER A 201 -7.74 7.50 3.90
CA SER A 201 -6.49 7.12 4.55
C SER A 201 -5.72 8.33 5.10
N GLY A 202 -5.74 9.47 4.41
CA GLY A 202 -5.08 10.69 4.88
C GLY A 202 -3.60 10.51 5.24
N SER A 203 -3.19 11.15 6.33
CA SER A 203 -1.82 11.13 6.88
C SER A 203 -1.34 9.69 7.17
N GLY A 204 -0.20 9.30 6.61
CA GLY A 204 0.30 7.92 6.70
C GLY A 204 -0.30 6.94 5.67
N GLY A 205 -1.09 7.45 4.72
CA GLY A 205 -1.65 6.68 3.60
C GLY A 205 -1.46 7.44 2.29
N ALA A 206 -2.53 8.06 1.79
CA ALA A 206 -2.52 8.84 0.56
C ALA A 206 -1.91 10.24 0.69
N ALA A 207 -1.76 10.79 1.90
CA ALA A 207 -1.14 12.09 2.11
C ALA A 207 0.39 11.96 2.12
N CYS A 208 1.08 12.91 1.49
CA CYS A 208 2.52 13.08 1.64
C CYS A 208 2.82 13.79 2.96
N TRP A 209 3.98 13.55 3.57
CA TRP A 209 4.40 14.15 4.83
C TRP A 209 4.76 15.63 4.73
N ARG A 210 5.26 16.07 3.57
CA ARG A 210 5.72 17.46 3.38
C ARG A 210 4.58 18.47 3.18
N LEU A 211 3.47 18.04 2.60
CA LEU A 211 2.36 18.93 2.23
C LEU A 211 1.49 19.39 3.43
N PRO A 212 1.24 18.57 4.48
CA PRO A 212 0.51 18.99 5.67
C PRO A 212 1.16 20.16 6.41
N ASN A 213 2.49 20.28 6.37
CA ASN A 213 3.18 21.43 6.98
C ASN A 213 2.77 22.76 6.32
N TYR A 214 2.60 22.75 4.99
CA TYR A 214 2.06 23.91 4.26
C TYR A 214 0.58 24.14 4.58
N GLN A 215 -0.23 23.07 4.66
CA GLN A 215 -1.63 23.20 5.08
C GLN A 215 -1.77 23.82 6.47
N GLN A 216 -0.94 23.42 7.44
CA GLN A 216 -0.92 24.03 8.78
C GLN A 216 -0.49 25.49 8.74
N SER A 217 0.50 25.86 7.90
CA SER A 217 0.97 27.25 7.83
C SER A 217 -0.07 28.23 7.29
N ILE A 218 -1.09 27.73 6.59
CA ILE A 218 -2.27 28.50 6.15
C ILE A 218 -3.50 28.31 7.05
N GLY A 219 -3.31 27.74 8.26
CA GLY A 219 -4.33 27.66 9.30
C GLY A 219 -5.23 26.43 9.27
N GLN A 220 -4.91 25.40 8.47
CA GLN A 220 -5.73 24.18 8.42
C GLN A 220 -5.43 23.21 9.57
N ASN A 221 -6.48 22.56 10.08
CA ASN A 221 -6.38 21.51 11.10
C ASN A 221 -6.13 20.13 10.46
N VAL A 222 -4.87 19.87 10.10
CA VAL A 222 -4.43 18.64 9.42
C VAL A 222 -3.47 17.80 10.27
N GLN A 223 -3.59 16.48 10.18
CA GLN A 223 -2.66 15.54 10.82
C GLN A 223 -1.28 15.53 10.16
N THR A 224 -0.23 15.87 10.91
CA THR A 224 1.18 15.82 10.46
C THR A 224 1.89 14.54 10.91
N ALA A 225 3.11 14.35 10.38
CA ALA A 225 4.02 13.29 10.81
C ALA A 225 4.36 13.36 12.32
N SER A 226 4.46 14.56 12.91
CA SER A 226 4.74 14.71 14.34
C SER A 226 3.54 14.32 15.20
N GLU A 227 2.33 14.61 14.74
CA GLU A 227 1.09 14.27 15.45
C GLU A 227 0.82 12.76 15.39
N ILE A 228 0.89 12.17 14.19
CA ILE A 228 0.50 10.77 13.95
C ILE A 228 1.34 9.76 14.72
N VAL A 229 2.62 10.05 14.97
CA VAL A 229 3.51 9.18 15.76
C VAL A 229 3.28 9.29 17.27
N SER A 230 2.63 10.37 17.71
CA SER A 230 2.23 10.56 19.10
C SER A 230 0.88 9.90 19.40
N GLU A 231 -0.01 9.88 18.41
CA GLU A 231 -1.33 9.24 18.50
C GLU A 231 -1.21 7.72 18.62
N ASN A 232 -0.35 7.10 17.80
CA ASN A 232 -0.31 5.66 17.66
C ASN A 232 1.05 5.11 17.23
N VAL A 233 1.13 3.78 17.10
CA VAL A 233 2.37 3.03 16.90
C VAL A 233 2.56 2.59 15.44
N TRP A 234 1.96 3.32 14.51
CA TRP A 234 1.96 2.96 13.10
C TRP A 234 3.34 3.05 12.44
N PHE A 235 4.11 4.09 12.78
CA PHE A 235 5.39 4.42 12.16
C PHE A 235 6.52 4.47 13.21
N SER A 236 7.77 4.57 12.74
CA SER A 236 8.99 4.59 13.55
C SER A 236 9.76 5.93 13.54
N THR A 237 9.38 6.94 12.74
CA THR A 237 10.09 8.24 12.66
C THR A 237 9.17 9.45 12.59
N ASN A 238 9.73 10.62 12.95
CA ASN A 238 9.12 11.95 12.81
C ASN A 238 9.96 12.93 11.96
N SER A 239 11.11 12.50 11.40
CA SER A 239 12.09 13.40 10.76
C SER A 239 11.88 13.55 9.25
N VAL A 240 10.80 14.24 8.86
CA VAL A 240 10.32 14.32 7.46
C VAL A 240 11.34 14.91 6.46
N ASN A 241 12.00 16.02 6.80
CA ASN A 241 12.82 16.79 5.86
C ASN A 241 14.10 16.07 5.39
N THR A 242 14.51 15.03 6.11
CA THR A 242 15.67 14.21 5.80
C THR A 242 15.30 12.90 5.10
N LEU A 243 14.01 12.62 4.89
CA LEU A 243 13.57 11.41 4.20
C LEU A 243 13.81 11.56 2.69
N PRO A 244 14.55 10.67 2.03
CA PRO A 244 14.73 10.71 0.56
C PRO A 244 13.49 10.21 -0.21
N PHE A 245 12.36 10.05 0.48
CA PHE A 245 11.08 9.60 -0.05
C PHE A 245 9.93 10.39 0.59
N ASP A 246 8.77 10.24 -0.01
CA ASP A 246 7.49 10.65 0.55
C ASP A 246 6.39 9.68 0.02
N HIS A 247 5.14 9.81 0.47
CA HIS A 247 4.11 8.79 0.20
C HIS A 247 3.71 8.66 -1.27
N HIS A 248 4.04 9.63 -2.14
CA HIS A 248 3.89 9.46 -3.59
C HIS A 248 4.84 8.37 -4.13
N THR A 249 6.01 8.20 -3.51
CA THR A 249 6.93 7.09 -3.81
C THR A 249 6.53 5.78 -3.13
N LEU A 250 5.86 5.83 -1.97
CA LEU A 250 5.19 4.65 -1.39
C LEU A 250 4.13 4.10 -2.35
N ALA A 251 3.28 4.96 -2.90
CA ALA A 251 2.37 4.60 -3.98
C ALA A 251 3.15 4.04 -5.18
N GLY A 252 4.29 4.63 -5.55
CA GLY A 252 5.18 4.14 -6.60
C GLY A 252 5.60 2.67 -6.47
N LEU A 253 5.69 2.09 -5.26
CA LEU A 253 5.95 0.65 -5.07
C LEU A 253 4.81 -0.25 -5.59
N ILE A 254 3.60 0.31 -5.76
CA ILE A 254 2.44 -0.39 -6.33
C ILE A 254 2.57 -0.48 -7.85
N SER A 255 3.16 0.52 -8.49
CA SER A 255 3.28 0.56 -9.96
C SER A 255 4.00 -0.70 -10.52
N PRO A 256 3.57 -1.23 -11.68
CA PRO A 256 2.47 -0.76 -12.54
C PRO A 256 1.08 -1.33 -12.18
N ARG A 257 0.90 -1.94 -11.00
CA ARG A 257 -0.36 -2.59 -10.59
C ARG A 257 -1.47 -1.57 -10.34
N GLY A 258 -2.70 -2.07 -10.20
CA GLY A 258 -3.89 -1.26 -9.96
C GLY A 258 -3.83 -0.54 -8.61
N LEU A 259 -4.00 0.77 -8.61
CA LEU A 259 -4.17 1.59 -7.39
C LEU A 259 -5.37 2.52 -7.57
N PHE A 260 -6.37 2.41 -6.69
CA PHE A 260 -7.52 3.31 -6.69
C PHE A 260 -7.71 3.96 -5.33
N VAL A 261 -7.35 5.24 -5.22
CA VAL A 261 -7.41 5.99 -3.97
C VAL A 261 -8.74 6.72 -3.83
N ILE A 262 -9.45 6.48 -2.72
CA ILE A 262 -10.70 7.17 -2.39
C ILE A 262 -10.42 8.08 -1.20
N GLU A 263 -10.70 9.37 -1.31
CA GLU A 263 -10.46 10.33 -0.24
C GLU A 263 -11.64 11.30 -0.08
N ASN A 264 -11.70 11.99 1.06
CA ASN A 264 -12.82 12.84 1.46
C ASN A 264 -12.33 14.28 1.72
N THR A 265 -12.76 15.24 0.89
CA THR A 265 -12.34 16.66 1.03
C THR A 265 -12.99 17.39 2.19
N TYR A 266 -14.10 16.86 2.73
CA TYR A 266 -14.80 17.42 3.90
C TYR A 266 -14.05 17.15 5.22
N MET A 267 -13.15 16.17 5.22
CA MET A 267 -12.36 15.79 6.39
C MET A 267 -10.98 16.46 6.35
N GLU A 268 -10.89 17.66 6.89
CA GLU A 268 -9.65 18.46 6.92
C GLU A 268 -8.47 17.71 7.54
N TRP A 269 -8.73 16.93 8.60
CA TRP A 269 -7.74 16.10 9.30
C TRP A 269 -6.99 15.12 8.38
N LEU A 270 -7.63 14.65 7.30
CA LEU A 270 -7.01 13.75 6.34
C LEU A 270 -5.96 14.44 5.46
N GLY A 271 -5.94 15.77 5.41
CA GLY A 271 -5.06 16.53 4.53
C GLY A 271 -5.55 16.50 3.09
N ASN A 272 -6.65 17.19 2.81
CA ASN A 272 -7.26 17.23 1.48
C ASN A 272 -6.29 17.74 0.38
N LEU A 273 -5.55 18.81 0.61
CA LEU A 273 -4.51 19.26 -0.33
C LEU A 273 -3.37 18.24 -0.42
N SER A 274 -2.91 17.69 0.71
CA SER A 274 -1.82 16.72 0.73
C SER A 274 -2.15 15.46 -0.05
N THR A 275 -3.29 14.84 0.22
CA THR A 275 -3.74 13.63 -0.50
C THR A 275 -3.91 13.88 -1.99
N TYR A 276 -4.45 15.04 -2.39
CA TYR A 276 -4.55 15.43 -3.80
C TYR A 276 -3.17 15.58 -4.46
N GLY A 277 -2.31 16.43 -3.88
CA GLY A 277 -0.98 16.71 -4.44
C GLY A 277 -0.09 15.48 -4.49
N CYS A 278 -0.13 14.66 -3.44
CA CYS A 278 0.65 13.44 -3.33
C CYS A 278 0.23 12.40 -4.38
N MET A 279 -1.07 12.12 -4.53
CA MET A 279 -1.56 11.12 -5.48
C MET A 279 -1.51 11.62 -6.93
N LYS A 280 -1.69 12.92 -7.17
CA LYS A 280 -1.43 13.53 -8.48
C LYS A 280 0.05 13.38 -8.88
N THR A 281 0.96 13.58 -7.93
CA THR A 281 2.40 13.40 -8.18
C THR A 281 2.75 11.94 -8.42
N ALA A 282 2.17 11.01 -7.67
CA ALA A 282 2.35 9.57 -7.87
C ALA A 282 1.83 9.10 -9.24
N HIS A 283 0.70 9.63 -9.72
CA HIS A 283 0.11 9.27 -11.02
C HIS A 283 1.09 9.44 -12.19
N LYS A 284 2.01 10.41 -12.12
CA LYS A 284 3.08 10.63 -13.10
C LYS A 284 3.98 9.40 -13.30
N LEU A 285 4.12 8.55 -12.28
CA LEU A 285 4.86 7.29 -12.41
C LEU A 285 4.13 6.31 -13.33
N TRP A 286 2.80 6.21 -13.21
CA TRP A 286 2.00 5.37 -14.10
C TRP A 286 1.95 5.92 -15.53
N GLU A 287 1.88 7.24 -15.69
CA GLU A 287 2.04 7.91 -16.98
C GLU A 287 3.40 7.57 -17.62
N ALA A 288 4.50 7.73 -16.88
CA ALA A 288 5.85 7.41 -17.36
C ALA A 288 6.05 5.92 -17.71
N LEU A 289 5.34 5.02 -17.01
CA LEU A 289 5.36 3.58 -17.30
C LEU A 289 4.48 3.19 -18.51
N GLY A 290 3.66 4.12 -19.01
CA GLY A 290 2.73 3.90 -20.12
C GLY A 290 1.45 3.15 -19.71
N VAL A 291 1.04 3.26 -18.44
CA VAL A 291 -0.16 2.63 -17.88
C VAL A 291 -0.96 3.61 -16.99
N PRO A 292 -1.26 4.84 -17.47
CA PRO A 292 -1.91 5.86 -16.64
C PRO A 292 -3.23 5.36 -16.02
N ASP A 293 -4.03 4.60 -16.77
CA ASP A 293 -5.32 4.08 -16.33
C ASP A 293 -5.23 2.99 -15.23
N SER A 294 -4.01 2.57 -14.85
CA SER A 294 -3.79 1.66 -13.72
C SER A 294 -3.66 2.38 -12.38
N MET A 295 -3.61 3.72 -12.35
CA MET A 295 -3.77 4.48 -11.11
C MET A 295 -4.91 5.47 -11.26
N GLY A 296 -5.78 5.54 -10.26
CA GLY A 296 -6.80 6.56 -10.16
C GLY A 296 -6.95 7.09 -8.74
N PHE A 297 -7.51 8.29 -8.64
CA PHE A 297 -7.97 8.84 -7.38
C PHE A 297 -9.31 9.54 -7.54
N SER A 298 -10.20 9.34 -6.56
CA SER A 298 -11.42 10.09 -6.42
C SER A 298 -11.46 10.73 -5.04
N GLN A 299 -11.44 12.05 -5.01
CA GLN A 299 -11.45 12.83 -3.80
C GLN A 299 -12.71 13.69 -3.74
N VAL A 300 -13.74 13.28 -3.00
CA VAL A 300 -15.03 13.97 -2.98
C VAL A 300 -15.54 14.04 -1.56
N GLY A 301 -16.06 15.20 -1.14
CA GLY A 301 -16.57 15.45 0.21
C GLY A 301 -18.08 15.24 0.34
N ASN A 302 -18.67 15.93 1.33
CA ASN A 302 -20.11 15.88 1.64
C ASN A 302 -20.63 14.48 2.05
N HIS A 303 -19.80 13.73 2.78
CA HIS A 303 -20.19 12.48 3.43
C HIS A 303 -19.36 12.26 4.72
N ASN A 304 -19.88 11.45 5.65
CA ASN A 304 -19.19 11.17 6.91
C ASN A 304 -17.90 10.37 6.70
N HIS A 305 -17.03 10.39 7.71
CA HIS A 305 -15.77 9.67 7.68
C HIS A 305 -16.03 8.17 7.52
N CYS A 306 -15.31 7.52 6.60
CA CYS A 306 -15.45 6.12 6.21
C CYS A 306 -16.85 5.67 5.71
N GLN A 307 -17.84 6.57 5.63
CA GLN A 307 -19.09 6.31 4.92
C GLN A 307 -18.82 6.41 3.42
N PHE A 308 -18.90 5.30 2.68
CA PHE A 308 -18.73 5.34 1.23
C PHE A 308 -19.92 6.03 0.56
N PRO A 309 -19.71 7.08 -0.24
CA PRO A 309 -20.79 7.77 -0.92
C PRO A 309 -21.20 7.09 -2.22
N SER A 310 -22.51 7.06 -2.51
CA SER A 310 -23.05 6.43 -3.72
C SER A 310 -22.51 7.03 -5.03
N PHE A 311 -22.16 8.31 -5.04
CA PHE A 311 -21.60 8.99 -6.21
C PHE A 311 -20.16 8.58 -6.56
N GLN A 312 -19.45 7.87 -5.68
CA GLN A 312 -18.15 7.24 -5.99
C GLN A 312 -18.28 5.77 -6.38
N GLN A 313 -19.49 5.19 -6.33
CA GLN A 313 -19.72 3.77 -6.65
C GLN A 313 -19.31 3.42 -8.07
N GLY A 314 -19.58 4.31 -9.04
CA GLY A 314 -19.19 4.11 -10.43
C GLY A 314 -17.67 3.97 -10.59
N ASP A 315 -16.92 4.80 -9.86
CA ASP A 315 -15.45 4.80 -9.91
C ASP A 315 -14.87 3.51 -9.31
N LEU A 316 -15.37 3.12 -8.13
CA LEU A 316 -14.99 1.88 -7.47
C LEU A 316 -15.29 0.66 -8.37
N ASN A 317 -16.48 0.64 -8.96
CA ASN A 317 -16.89 -0.44 -9.85
C ASN A 317 -16.00 -0.53 -11.08
N ALA A 318 -15.55 0.59 -11.66
CA ALA A 318 -14.63 0.57 -12.80
C ALA A 318 -13.33 -0.17 -12.44
N PHE A 319 -12.67 0.22 -11.35
CA PHE A 319 -11.42 -0.45 -10.94
C PHE A 319 -11.63 -1.93 -10.56
N VAL A 320 -12.69 -2.25 -9.81
CA VAL A 320 -12.99 -3.66 -9.47
C VAL A 320 -13.27 -4.49 -10.73
N ASN A 321 -14.09 -3.97 -11.64
CA ASN A 321 -14.43 -4.66 -12.87
C ASN A 321 -13.18 -4.92 -13.74
N ASN A 322 -12.30 -3.92 -13.86
CA ASN A 322 -11.07 -4.03 -14.65
C ASN A 322 -10.04 -4.99 -14.03
N PHE A 323 -9.66 -4.76 -12.77
CA PHE A 323 -8.52 -5.45 -12.15
C PHE A 323 -8.87 -6.76 -11.46
N LEU A 324 -10.12 -6.97 -11.04
CA LEU A 324 -10.54 -8.19 -10.34
C LEU A 324 -11.42 -9.09 -11.21
N LEU A 325 -12.26 -8.52 -12.09
CA LEU A 325 -13.24 -9.27 -12.87
C LEU A 325 -12.89 -9.40 -14.36
N GLY A 326 -11.76 -8.83 -14.81
CA GLY A 326 -11.29 -8.93 -16.19
C GLY A 326 -12.20 -8.25 -17.23
N LYS A 327 -13.03 -7.29 -16.81
CA LYS A 327 -13.93 -6.54 -17.70
C LYS A 327 -13.27 -5.26 -18.17
N SER A 328 -13.34 -4.96 -19.46
CA SER A 328 -12.89 -3.67 -19.97
C SER A 328 -13.83 -2.55 -19.49
N THR A 329 -13.30 -1.67 -18.63
CA THR A 329 -14.03 -0.50 -18.11
C THR A 329 -13.10 0.71 -18.09
N ASN A 330 -13.67 1.92 -18.17
CA ASN A 330 -12.86 3.14 -18.14
C ASN A 330 -12.40 3.46 -16.72
N THR A 331 -11.11 3.31 -16.46
CA THR A 331 -10.46 3.61 -15.17
C THR A 331 -9.66 4.92 -15.19
N ASN A 332 -9.81 5.77 -16.21
CA ASN A 332 -9.24 7.12 -16.25
C ASN A 332 -9.99 8.04 -15.28
N ILE A 333 -9.65 7.94 -13.98
CA ILE A 333 -10.35 8.61 -12.89
C ILE A 333 -9.33 9.33 -12.03
N THR A 334 -9.19 10.64 -12.25
CA THR A 334 -8.32 11.54 -11.48
C THR A 334 -9.11 12.81 -11.13
N LYS A 335 -9.91 12.75 -10.05
CA LYS A 335 -10.86 13.82 -9.72
C LYS A 335 -10.81 14.27 -8.26
N THR A 336 -11.05 15.58 -8.08
CA THR A 336 -11.29 16.22 -6.79
C THR A 336 -12.47 17.19 -6.90
N ASP A 337 -13.27 17.35 -5.83
CA ASP A 337 -14.38 18.33 -5.77
C ASP A 337 -13.95 19.71 -5.20
N ARG A 338 -12.65 19.92 -5.02
CA ARG A 338 -12.07 21.19 -4.60
C ARG A 338 -11.07 21.71 -5.62
N THR A 339 -10.90 23.02 -5.67
CA THR A 339 -9.78 23.65 -6.41
C THR A 339 -8.64 23.88 -5.45
N PHE A 340 -7.51 23.21 -5.69
CA PHE A 340 -6.30 23.35 -4.90
C PHE A 340 -5.22 24.09 -5.67
N THR A 341 -4.59 25.07 -5.04
CA THR A 341 -3.34 25.67 -5.53
C THR A 341 -2.18 24.74 -5.15
N PHE A 342 -1.97 23.69 -5.95
CA PHE A 342 -0.84 22.77 -5.81
C PHE A 342 0.19 23.08 -6.90
N ASN A 343 1.38 23.51 -6.50
CA ASN A 343 2.51 23.67 -7.40
C ASN A 343 3.35 22.39 -7.36
N GLU A 344 3.51 21.75 -8.51
CA GLU A 344 4.21 20.46 -8.63
C GLU A 344 5.71 20.55 -8.31
N GLY A 345 6.25 21.76 -8.17
CA GLY A 345 7.57 22.04 -7.65
C GLY A 345 7.61 22.36 -6.15
N GLN A 346 6.56 22.09 -5.37
CA GLN A 346 6.54 22.15 -3.89
C GLN A 346 6.96 20.83 -3.25
#